data_AF-S0FP89-F1
#
_entry.id   AF-S0FP89-F1
#
_cell.length_a   1.000
_cell.length_b   1.000
_cell.length_c   1.000
_cell.angle_alpha   90.00
_cell.angle_beta   90.00
_cell.angle_gamma   90.00
#
_symmetry.space_group_name_H-M   'P 1'
#
loop_
_entity.id
_entity.type
_entity.pdbx_description
1 polymer ?
#
loop_
_entity_poly.entity_id
_entity_poly.type
_entity_poly.pdbx_seq_one_letter_code
_entity_poly.pdbx_strand_id
1 'polypeptide(L)' 'MNKKIMRSGSIFFTIILLGFAALKYSAGSTRTSIFYFIAGIGFLIVFISYSRKGGASK' A
#
# COMPACT_ATOMS: atom_id res chain seq x y z
N MET A 1 7.30 -8.51 -18.24
CA MET A 1 7.43 -8.11 -16.82
C MET A 1 6.30 -8.74 -16.01
N ASN A 2 6.59 -9.67 -15.10
CA ASN A 2 5.60 -10.54 -14.48
C ASN A 2 4.63 -9.75 -13.58
N LYS A 3 3.36 -9.62 -14.00
CA LYS A 3 2.28 -8.93 -13.26
C LYS A 3 2.14 -9.42 -11.79
N LYS A 4 2.55 -10.65 -11.50
CA LYS A 4 2.60 -11.23 -10.14
C LYS A 4 3.56 -10.49 -9.21
N ILE A 5 4.71 -10.04 -9.70
CA ILE A 5 5.74 -9.34 -8.89
C ILE A 5 5.24 -7.96 -8.46
N MET A 6 4.61 -7.19 -9.37
CA MET A 6 4.04 -5.88 -9.01
C MET A 6 2.88 -6.00 -8.01
N ARG A 7 2.05 -7.04 -8.14
CA ARG A 7 0.95 -7.31 -7.21
C ARG A 7 1.45 -7.69 -5.82
N SER A 8 2.47 -8.55 -5.74
CA SER A 8 3.06 -8.95 -4.46
C SER A 8 3.85 -7.81 -3.81
N GLY A 9 4.58 -7.03 -4.60
CA GLY A 9 5.33 -5.87 -4.11
C GLY A 9 4.42 -4.77 -3.58
N SER A 10 3.32 -4.46 -4.27
CA SER A 10 2.38 -3.42 -3.80
C SER A 10 1.67 -3.79 -2.49
N ILE A 11 1.28 -5.05 -2.29
CA ILE A 11 0.76 -5.52 -0.99
C ILE A 11 1.82 -5.35 0.10
N PHE A 12 3.04 -5.82 -0.16
CA PHE A 12 4.13 -5.78 0.81
C PHE A 12 4.43 -4.35 1.27
N PHE A 13 4.56 -3.41 0.33
CA PHE A 13 4.75 -1.99 0.64
C PHE A 13 3.56 -1.39 1.39
N THR A 14 2.33 -1.75 1.03
CA THR A 14 1.11 -1.28 1.72
C THR A 14 1.13 -1.69 3.20
N ILE A 15 1.45 -2.95 3.50
CA ILE A 15 1.51 -3.47 4.87
C ILE A 15 2.58 -2.75 5.69
N ILE A 16 3.78 -2.55 5.11
CA ILE A 16 4.88 -1.85 5.78
C ILE A 16 4.49 -0.40 6.08
N LEU A 17 3.92 0.31 5.10
CA LEU A 17 3.52 1.71 5.26
C LEU A 17 2.42 1.88 6.32
N LEU A 18 1.42 0.99 6.34
CA LEU A 18 0.39 0.98 7.38
C LEU A 18 0.96 0.66 8.77
N GLY A 19 1.90 -0.29 8.86
CA GLY A 19 2.59 -0.60 10.11
C GLY A 19 3.40 0.58 10.64
N PHE A 20 4.19 1.23 9.77
CA PHE A 20 4.93 2.44 10.14
C PHE A 20 4.02 3.61 10.50
N ALA A 21 2.89 3.77 9.82
CA ALA A 21 1.88 4.77 10.17
C ALA A 21 1.35 4.52 11.59
N ALA A 22 0.96 3.28 11.91
CA ALA A 22 0.47 2.92 13.25
C ALA A 22 1.52 3.13 14.34
N LEU A 23 2.78 2.75 14.09
CA LEU A 23 3.88 2.99 15.03
C LEU A 23 4.12 4.48 15.26
N LYS A 24 4.12 5.30 14.19
CA LYS A 24 4.29 6.76 14.29
C LYS A 24 3.11 7.44 14.97
N TYR A 25 1.89 6.94 14.75
CA TYR A 25 0.70 7.40 15.45
C TYR A 25 0.82 7.13 16.95
N SER A 26 1.20 5.91 17.33
CA SER A 26 1.41 5.53 18.73
C SER A 26 2.54 6.31 19.40
N ALA A 27 3.56 6.74 18.65
CA ALA A 27 4.63 7.60 19.13
C ALA A 27 4.25 9.10 19.23
N GLY A 28 2.99 9.46 19.01
CA GLY A 28 2.49 10.84 19.07
C GLY A 28 2.87 11.71 17.85
N SER A 29 3.45 11.11 16.81
CA SER A 29 3.90 11.83 15.62
C SER A 29 2.82 11.83 14.53
N THR A 30 1.74 12.58 14.76
CA THR A 30 0.53 12.57 13.93
C THR A 30 0.78 13.02 12.50
N ARG A 31 1.61 14.06 12.28
CA ARG A 31 1.94 14.55 10.93
C ARG A 31 2.59 13.46 10.09
N THR A 32 3.60 12.78 10.64
CA THR A 32 4.34 11.73 9.94
C THR A 32 3.47 10.48 9.74
N SER A 33 2.60 10.15 10.70
CA SER A 33 1.61 9.07 10.54
C SER A 33 0.68 9.31 9.34
N ILE A 34 0.17 10.53 9.17
CA ILE A 34 -0.73 10.87 8.05
C ILE A 34 0.00 10.70 6.71
N PHE A 35 1.27 11.12 6.61
CA PHE A 35 2.07 10.93 5.41
C PHE A 35 2.22 9.45 5.04
N TYR A 36 2.55 8.59 6.01
CA TYR A 36 2.68 7.15 5.76
C TYR A 36 1.33 6.48 5.46
N PHE A 37 0.24 6.96 6.07
CA PHE A 37 -1.11 6.48 5.79
C PHE A 37 -1.55 6.79 4.35
N ILE A 38 -1.33 8.03 3.88
CA ILE A 38 -1.62 8.44 2.50
C ILE A 38 -0.77 7.63 1.50
N ALA A 39 0.51 7.44 1.80
CA ALA A 39 1.39 6.59 0.98
C ALA A 39 0.88 5.14 0.91
N GLY A 40 0.41 4.58 2.03
CA GLY A 40 -0.21 3.25 2.08
C GLY A 40 -1.48 3.16 1.23
N ILE A 41 -2.34 4.18 1.28
CA ILE A 41 -3.54 4.27 0.42
C ILE A 41 -3.14 4.34 -1.07
N GLY A 42 -2.10 5.10 -1.43
CA GLY A 42 -1.59 5.15 -2.79
C GLY A 42 -1.17 3.79 -3.33
N PHE A 43 -0.43 3.02 -2.52
CA PHE A 43 -0.04 1.65 -2.89
C PHE A 43 -1.23 0.68 -2.93
N LEU A 44 -2.25 0.87 -2.08
CA LEU A 44 -3.49 0.11 -2.12
C LEU A 44 -4.26 0.35 -3.42
N ILE A 45 -4.35 1.60 -3.89
CA ILE A 45 -4.98 1.96 -5.17
C ILE A 45 -4.22 1.31 -6.33
N VAL A 46 -2.89 1.34 -6.30
CA VAL A 46 -2.05 0.65 -7.30
C VAL A 46 -2.34 -0.85 -7.27
N PHE A 47 -2.38 -1.47 -6.10
CA PHE A 47 -2.72 -2.88 -5.94
C PHE A 47 -4.10 -3.21 -6.53
N ILE A 48 -5.13 -2.42 -6.20
CA ILE A 48 -6.50 -2.59 -6.73
C ILE A 48 -6.51 -2.44 -8.25
N SER A 49 -5.80 -1.46 -8.79
CA SER A 49 -5.69 -1.22 -10.24
C SER A 49 -5.07 -2.43 -10.95
N TYR A 50 -3.98 -2.99 -10.42
CA TYR A 50 -3.37 -4.21 -10.96
C TYR A 50 -4.24 -5.46 -10.76
N SER A 51 -4.99 -5.54 -9.65
CA SER A 51 -5.92 -6.64 -9.40
C SER A 51 -7.10 -6.62 -10.37
N ARG A 52 -7.67 -5.44 -10.66
CA ARG A 52 -8.74 -5.27 -11.68
C ARG A 52 -8.27 -5.60 -13.09
N LYS A 53 -7.06 -5.18 -13.46
CA LYS A 53 -6.46 -5.52 -14.77
C LYS A 53 -6.10 -7.00 -14.93
N GLY A 54 -6.04 -7.74 -13.83
CA GLY A 54 -5.94 -9.22 -13.82
C GLY A 54 -7.28 -9.95 -13.75
N GLY A 55 -8.39 -9.23 -13.46
CA GLY A 55 -9.76 -9.77 -13.43
C GLY A 55 -10.57 -9.53 -14.71
N ALA A 56 -10.18 -8.56 -15.54
CA ALA A 56 -10.80 -8.28 -16.85
C ALA A 56 -10.24 -9.16 -17.99
N SER A 57 -9.77 -10.36 -17.66
CA SER A 57 -9.26 -11.35 -18.63
C SER A 57 -9.68 -12.75 -18.21
N LYS A 58 -10.96 -12.90 -17.85
CA LYS A 58 -11.69 -14.15 -17.95
C LYS A 58 -13.03 -13.86 -18.58
#